data_AF-A0A6G1IGE8-F1
#
_entry.id   AF-A0A6G1IGE8-F1
#
_cell.length_a   1.000
_cell.length_b   1.000
_cell.length_c   1.000
_cell.angle_alpha   90.00
_cell.angle_beta   90.00
_cell.angle_gamma   90.00
#
_symmetry.space_group_name_H-M   'P 1'
#
loop_
_entity.id
_entity.type
_entity.pdbx_description
1 polymer ?
#
loop_
_entity_poly.entity_id
_entity_poly.type
_entity_poly.pdbx_seq_one_letter_code
_entity_poly.pdbx_strand_id
1 'polypeptide(L)'
;MSATVLLPLYIFPSVGAWDPFFKMASLHPRVQFTAIVNPNSGPGKSPLPDELYSHAIKRLNVFDNVRTVSYVATTWCAKNLSSVLDEVAAYSRWGDHDPSLAMKEIFFDETPTHYNTEYVSYLRDIS
;
A
#
# COMPACT_ATOMS: atom_id res chain seq x y z
N MET A 1 -25.48 -3.80 -4.94
CA MET A 1 -24.07 -3.42 -4.69
C MET A 1 -23.22 -4.66 -4.86
N SER A 2 -22.12 -4.58 -5.62
CA SER A 2 -21.11 -5.64 -5.59
C SER A 2 -20.16 -5.35 -4.43
N ALA A 3 -19.93 -6.32 -3.55
CA ALA A 3 -18.95 -6.16 -2.47
C ALA A 3 -17.52 -6.21 -3.03
N THR A 4 -16.62 -5.42 -2.47
CA THR A 4 -15.17 -5.47 -2.76
C THR A 4 -14.44 -6.16 -1.62
N VAL A 5 -13.25 -6.69 -1.90
CA VAL A 5 -12.40 -7.34 -0.90
C VAL A 5 -11.22 -6.44 -0.59
N LEU A 6 -11.16 -5.90 0.63
CA LEU A 6 -10.00 -5.20 1.16
C LEU A 6 -9.14 -6.20 1.94
N LEU A 7 -7.85 -6.29 1.62
CA LEU A 7 -6.93 -7.23 2.25
C LEU A 7 -5.66 -6.52 2.73
N PRO A 8 -5.39 -6.50 4.05
CA PRO A 8 -4.06 -6.17 4.57
C PRO A 8 -3.10 -7.33 4.24
N LEU A 9 -2.39 -7.23 3.12
CA LEU A 9 -1.49 -8.26 2.62
C LEU A 9 -0.10 -8.10 3.26
N TYR A 10 -0.07 -8.18 4.60
CA TYR A 10 1.14 -7.95 5.40
C TYR A 10 2.00 -9.21 5.59
N ILE A 11 1.66 -10.26 4.84
CA ILE A 11 2.45 -11.49 4.77
C ILE A 11 3.70 -11.17 3.96
N PHE A 12 4.88 -11.46 4.50
CA PHE A 12 6.13 -11.32 3.74
C PHE A 12 6.09 -12.19 2.47
N PRO A 13 6.40 -11.64 1.27
CA PRO A 13 6.20 -12.33 -0.01
C PRO A 13 7.32 -13.32 -0.34
N SER A 14 7.63 -14.22 0.58
CA SER A 14 8.48 -15.37 0.27
C SER A 14 7.84 -16.22 -0.84
N VAL A 15 8.66 -17.02 -1.52
CA VAL A 15 8.22 -17.84 -2.66
C VAL A 15 6.99 -18.67 -2.26
N GLY A 16 5.88 -18.47 -2.97
CA GLY A 16 4.61 -19.15 -2.76
C GLY A 16 3.67 -18.53 -1.72
N ALA A 17 4.13 -17.60 -0.88
CA ALA A 17 3.32 -17.03 0.20
C ALA A 17 2.06 -16.29 -0.30
N TRP A 18 2.16 -15.63 -1.46
CA TRP A 18 1.06 -14.88 -2.07
C TRP A 18 0.33 -15.65 -3.18
N ASP A 19 0.73 -16.88 -3.49
CA ASP A 19 0.06 -17.71 -4.51
C ASP A 19 -1.44 -17.92 -4.24
N PRO A 20 -1.90 -18.12 -2.99
CA PRO A 20 -3.34 -18.18 -2.70
C PRO A 20 -4.09 -16.92 -3.13
N PHE A 21 -3.50 -15.73 -2.95
CA PHE A 21 -4.09 -14.47 -3.38
C PHE A 21 -4.15 -14.38 -4.90
N PHE A 22 -3.04 -14.66 -5.60
CA PHE A 22 -3.01 -14.63 -7.06
C PHE A 22 -4.03 -15.62 -7.67
N LYS A 23 -4.16 -16.81 -7.08
CA LYS A 23 -5.16 -17.80 -7.48
C LYS A 23 -6.57 -17.26 -7.27
N MET A 24 -6.85 -16.63 -6.14
CA MET A 24 -8.16 -16.03 -5.85
C MET A 24 -8.50 -14.92 -6.86
N ALA A 25 -7.57 -13.99 -7.12
CA ALA A 25 -7.77 -12.90 -8.07
C ALA A 25 -8.07 -13.43 -9.48
N SER A 26 -7.35 -14.47 -9.92
CA SER A 26 -7.57 -15.13 -11.22
C SER A 26 -8.92 -15.86 -11.31
N LEU A 27 -9.33 -16.57 -10.26
CA LEU A 27 -10.60 -17.33 -10.23
C LEU A 27 -11.83 -16.43 -10.15
N HIS A 28 -11.67 -15.20 -9.66
CA HIS A 28 -12.77 -14.27 -9.42
C HIS A 28 -12.55 -12.92 -10.14
N PRO A 29 -12.51 -12.89 -11.49
CA PRO A 29 -12.19 -11.67 -12.25
C PRO A 29 -13.23 -10.55 -12.11
N ARG A 30 -14.43 -10.84 -11.57
CA ARG A 30 -15.48 -9.85 -11.29
C ARG A 30 -15.42 -9.26 -9.89
N VAL A 31 -14.57 -9.80 -9.00
CA VAL A 31 -14.37 -9.28 -7.65
C VAL A 31 -13.21 -8.30 -7.68
N GLN A 32 -13.43 -7.10 -7.19
CA GLN A 32 -12.38 -6.09 -7.04
C GLN A 32 -11.67 -6.29 -5.71
N PHE A 33 -10.35 -6.47 -5.79
CA PHE A 33 -9.47 -6.62 -4.65
C PHE A 33 -8.68 -5.33 -4.41
N THR A 34 -8.59 -4.90 -3.16
CA THR A 34 -7.71 -3.83 -2.72
C THR A 34 -6.68 -4.44 -1.78
N ALA A 35 -5.43 -4.55 -2.24
CA ALA A 35 -4.34 -5.16 -1.49
C ALA A 35 -3.45 -4.08 -0.87
N ILE A 36 -3.46 -3.99 0.46
CA ILE A 36 -2.58 -3.08 1.19
C ILE A 36 -1.22 -3.76 1.38
N VAL A 37 -0.18 -3.18 0.79
CA VAL A 37 1.19 -3.71 0.82
C VAL A 37 2.01 -2.93 1.84
N ASN A 38 2.60 -3.66 2.79
CA ASN A 38 3.36 -3.09 3.89
C ASN A 38 4.73 -3.78 4.03
N PRO A 39 5.78 -3.30 3.32
CA PRO A 39 7.12 -3.86 3.41
C PRO A 39 7.70 -3.86 4.83
N ASN A 40 7.61 -2.71 5.53
CA ASN A 40 8.24 -2.53 6.84
C ASN A 40 7.61 -1.38 7.63
N SER A 41 6.30 -1.46 7.92
CA SER A 41 5.50 -0.34 8.47
C SER A 41 5.66 0.95 7.65
N GLY A 42 5.67 0.79 6.32
CA GLY A 42 6.09 1.80 5.35
C GLY A 42 6.95 1.18 4.23
N PRO A 43 7.54 2.01 3.35
CA PRO A 43 8.27 1.56 2.16
C PRO A 43 9.62 0.91 2.47
N GLY A 44 10.08 0.98 3.72
CA GLY A 44 11.44 0.57 4.11
C GLY A 44 12.46 1.69 3.94
N LYS A 45 13.74 1.39 4.18
CA LYS A 45 14.84 2.38 4.14
C LYS A 45 15.49 2.53 2.77
N SER A 46 15.33 1.53 1.91
CA SER A 46 15.91 1.52 0.57
C SER A 46 15.04 2.32 -0.40
N PRO A 47 15.62 2.92 -1.46
CA PRO A 47 14.83 3.64 -2.48
C PRO A 47 13.80 2.76 -3.20
N LEU A 48 14.07 1.45 -3.30
CA LEU A 48 13.23 0.43 -3.92
C LEU A 48 12.92 -0.67 -2.91
N PRO A 49 11.81 -1.42 -3.10
CA PRO A 49 11.55 -2.60 -2.29
C PRO A 49 12.60 -3.67 -2.58
N ASP A 50 12.75 -4.64 -1.68
CA ASP A 50 13.61 -5.80 -1.98
C ASP A 50 13.09 -6.60 -3.19
N GLU A 51 13.89 -7.56 -3.66
CA GLU A 51 13.56 -8.32 -4.87
C GLU A 51 12.27 -9.14 -4.72
N LEU A 52 11.97 -9.65 -3.52
CA LEU A 52 10.78 -10.46 -3.27
C LEU A 52 9.52 -9.60 -3.31
N TYR A 53 9.53 -8.45 -2.64
CA TYR A 53 8.45 -7.47 -2.77
C TYR A 53 8.34 -6.95 -4.20
N SER A 54 9.45 -6.64 -4.86
CA SER A 54 9.45 -6.16 -6.24
C SER A 54 8.75 -7.15 -7.17
N HIS A 55 9.12 -8.43 -7.13
CA HIS A 55 8.50 -9.45 -7.96
C HIS A 55 7.01 -9.65 -7.63
N ALA A 56 6.65 -9.66 -6.35
CA ALA A 56 5.27 -9.86 -5.92
C ALA A 56 4.36 -8.68 -6.30
N ILE A 57 4.82 -7.44 -6.13
CA ILE A 57 4.09 -6.22 -6.51
C ILE A 57 3.88 -6.18 -8.03
N LYS A 58 4.92 -6.49 -8.83
CA LYS A 58 4.79 -6.60 -10.28
C LYS A 58 3.70 -7.59 -10.67
N ARG A 59 3.67 -8.75 -10.01
CA ARG A 59 2.64 -9.77 -10.26
C ARG A 59 1.25 -9.32 -9.83
N LEU A 60 1.09 -8.60 -8.71
CA LEU A 60 -0.19 -7.99 -8.32
C LEU A 60 -0.69 -7.03 -9.40
N ASN A 61 0.19 -6.15 -9.89
CA ASN A 61 -0.14 -5.10 -10.85
C ASN A 61 -0.48 -5.61 -12.26
N VAL A 62 -0.32 -6.92 -12.53
CA VAL A 62 -0.80 -7.56 -13.78
C VAL A 62 -2.31 -7.82 -13.76
N PHE A 63 -2.93 -7.93 -12.58
CA PHE A 63 -4.36 -8.22 -12.47
C PHE A 63 -5.21 -6.96 -12.56
N ASP A 64 -6.07 -6.86 -13.57
CA ASP A 64 -7.00 -5.72 -13.75
C ASP A 64 -8.00 -5.56 -12.59
N ASN A 65 -8.27 -6.65 -11.86
CA ASN A 65 -9.17 -6.67 -10.71
C ASN A 65 -8.45 -6.51 -9.36
N VAL A 66 -7.17 -6.14 -9.35
CA VAL A 66 -6.38 -5.88 -8.14
C VAL A 66 -5.89 -4.43 -8.13
N ARG A 67 -6.16 -3.74 -7.03
CA ARG A 67 -5.67 -2.40 -6.74
C ARG A 67 -4.66 -2.45 -5.59
N THR A 68 -3.42 -2.08 -5.87
CA THR A 68 -2.34 -2.03 -4.88
C THR A 68 -2.37 -0.70 -4.12
N VAL A 69 -2.30 -0.78 -2.79
CA VAL A 69 -2.35 0.37 -1.89
C VAL A 69 -1.14 0.31 -0.96
N SER A 70 -0.40 1.40 -0.86
CA SER A 70 0.78 1.51 -0.01
C SER A 70 0.41 1.81 1.44
N TYR A 71 1.01 1.12 2.39
CA TYR A 71 0.82 1.39 3.81
C TYR A 71 1.71 2.56 4.28
N VAL A 72 1.14 3.53 5.01
CA VAL A 72 1.88 4.61 5.68
C VAL A 72 1.28 4.84 7.07
N ALA A 73 2.06 4.63 8.12
CA ALA A 73 1.62 4.92 9.49
C ALA A 73 1.63 6.43 9.77
N THR A 74 0.58 6.94 10.43
CA THR A 74 0.52 8.35 10.90
C THR A 74 0.72 8.48 12.41
N THR A 75 0.65 7.38 13.16
CA THR A 75 0.81 7.34 14.62
C THR A 75 -0.09 8.34 15.34
N TRP A 76 -1.39 8.29 15.06
CA TRP A 76 -2.41 9.22 15.59
C TRP A 76 -2.07 10.69 15.33
N CYS A 77 -1.56 10.99 14.13
CA CYS A 77 -1.03 12.30 13.74
C CYS A 77 0.16 12.80 14.57
N ALA A 78 0.88 11.92 15.27
CA ALA A 78 2.09 12.27 16.01
C ALA A 78 3.38 12.05 15.21
N LYS A 79 3.33 11.29 14.10
CA LYS A 79 4.48 11.15 13.19
C LYS A 79 4.77 12.50 12.54
N ASN A 80 6.04 12.81 12.30
CA ASN A 80 6.40 14.06 11.65
C ASN A 80 5.81 14.12 10.23
N LEU A 81 5.18 15.25 9.89
CA LEU A 81 4.55 15.47 8.58
C LEU A 81 5.50 15.19 7.42
N SER A 82 6.75 15.67 7.51
CA SER A 82 7.74 15.46 6.45
C SER A 82 8.07 13.98 6.28
N SER A 83 8.14 13.22 7.39
CA SER A 83 8.39 11.78 7.32
C SER A 83 7.26 11.01 6.65
N VAL A 84 6.00 11.40 6.87
CA VAL A 84 4.86 10.80 6.15
C VAL A 84 4.93 11.12 4.65
N LEU A 85 5.17 12.38 4.31
CA LEU A 85 5.31 12.80 2.91
C LEU A 85 6.50 12.13 2.21
N ASP A 86 7.62 11.93 2.92
CA ASP A 86 8.79 11.23 2.39
C ASP A 86 8.50 9.76 2.07
N GLU A 87 7.69 9.09 2.89
CA GLU A 87 7.24 7.71 2.65
C GLU A 87 6.28 7.62 1.48
N VAL A 88 5.31 8.55 1.38
CA VAL A 88 4.41 8.66 0.21
C VAL A 88 5.24 8.87 -1.06
N ALA A 89 6.21 9.80 -1.02
CA ALA A 89 7.09 10.06 -2.15
C ALA A 89 7.98 8.86 -2.49
N ALA A 90 8.41 8.07 -1.50
CA ALA A 90 9.19 6.86 -1.74
C ALA A 90 8.38 5.82 -2.54
N TYR A 91 7.12 5.60 -2.20
CA TYR A 91 6.23 4.74 -2.98
C TYR A 91 6.00 5.27 -4.41
N SER A 92 5.84 6.59 -4.58
CA SER A 92 5.71 7.20 -5.91
C SER A 92 6.93 6.93 -6.79
N ARG A 93 8.13 7.08 -6.22
CA ARG A 93 9.39 6.86 -6.94
C ARG A 93 9.59 5.42 -7.43
N TRP A 94 8.91 4.44 -6.84
CA TRP A 94 8.95 3.07 -7.35
C TRP A 94 8.35 2.98 -8.75
N GLY A 95 7.22 3.66 -8.98
CA GLY A 95 6.56 3.73 -10.29
C GLY A 95 7.34 4.54 -11.32
N ASP A 96 8.01 5.61 -10.88
CA ASP A 96 8.90 6.41 -11.74
C ASP A 96 10.11 5.60 -12.21
N HIS A 97 10.63 4.72 -11.33
CA HIS A 97 11.73 3.82 -11.65
C HIS A 97 11.30 2.67 -12.55
N ASP A 98 10.17 2.03 -12.23
CA ASP A 98 9.59 0.94 -12.99
C ASP A 98 8.06 1.00 -12.93
N PRO A 99 7.37 1.30 -14.05
CA PRO A 99 5.91 1.39 -14.07
C PRO A 99 5.18 0.14 -13.57
N SER A 100 5.81 -1.04 -13.63
CA SER A 100 5.25 -2.28 -13.11
C SER A 100 5.25 -2.36 -11.57
N LEU A 101 6.02 -1.51 -10.89
CA LEU A 101 6.02 -1.35 -9.44
C LEU A 101 5.10 -0.23 -8.94
N ALA A 102 4.44 0.50 -9.84
CA ALA A 102 3.61 1.64 -9.46
C ALA A 102 2.46 1.22 -8.53
N MET A 103 2.49 1.74 -7.30
CA MET A 103 1.40 1.65 -6.33
C MET A 103 0.29 2.61 -6.71
N LYS A 104 -0.98 2.25 -6.47
CA LYS A 104 -2.12 3.03 -6.98
C LYS A 104 -2.68 4.04 -5.99
N GLU A 105 -2.55 3.79 -4.68
CA GLU A 105 -3.08 4.64 -3.62
C GLU A 105 -2.23 4.54 -2.35
N ILE A 106 -2.52 5.40 -1.36
CA ILE A 106 -1.97 5.34 -0.01
C ILE A 106 -3.08 4.96 0.98
N PHE A 107 -2.76 4.07 1.91
CA PHE A 107 -3.53 3.76 3.12
C PHE A 107 -2.79 4.38 4.30
N PHE A 108 -3.35 5.45 4.85
CA PHE A 108 -2.86 6.05 6.09
C PHE A 108 -3.41 5.29 7.29
N ASP A 109 -2.54 4.57 7.99
CA ASP A 109 -2.90 3.84 9.19
C ASP A 109 -2.80 4.71 10.45
N GLU A 110 -3.45 4.26 11.51
CA GLU A 110 -3.42 4.88 12.84
C GLU A 110 -3.94 6.33 12.84
N THR A 111 -4.87 6.70 11.96
CA THR A 111 -5.51 8.02 12.02
C THR A 111 -6.24 8.22 13.35
N PRO A 112 -6.35 9.45 13.88
CA PRO A 112 -6.90 9.71 15.21
C PRO A 112 -8.39 9.37 15.31
N THR A 113 -8.83 8.99 16.52
CA THR A 113 -10.23 8.65 16.83
C THR A 113 -11.06 9.83 17.33
N HIS A 114 -10.40 10.95 17.68
CA HIS A 114 -11.04 12.14 18.22
C HIS A 114 -10.80 13.34 17.30
N TYR A 115 -11.79 14.24 17.25
CA TYR A 115 -11.66 15.48 16.50
C TYR A 115 -10.73 16.47 17.23
N ASN A 116 -9.77 17.01 16.47
CA ASN A 116 -8.95 18.16 16.85
C ASN A 116 -8.63 18.93 15.54
N THR A 117 -8.68 20.26 15.58
CA THR A 117 -8.31 21.11 14.44
C THR A 117 -6.89 20.87 13.94
N GLU A 118 -5.95 20.52 14.83
CA GLU A 118 -4.57 20.17 14.44
C GLU A 118 -4.51 18.86 13.66
N TYR A 119 -5.26 17.84 14.08
CA TYR A 119 -5.37 16.57 13.35
C TYR A 119 -6.03 16.74 11.98
N VAL A 120 -7.03 17.62 11.88
CA VAL A 120 -7.65 17.97 10.60
C VAL A 120 -6.64 18.63 9.67
N SER A 121 -5.84 19.58 10.16
CA SER A 121 -4.79 20.21 9.36
C SER A 121 -3.74 19.18 8.91
N TYR A 122 -3.26 18.35 9.83
CA TYR A 122 -2.30 17.28 9.54
C TYR A 122 -2.80 16.32 8.45
N LEU A 123 -4.03 15.79 8.59
CA LEU A 123 -4.60 14.85 7.62
C LEU A 123 -4.85 15.51 6.25
N ARG A 124 -5.17 16.81 6.24
CA ARG A 124 -5.31 17.58 5.00
C ARG A 124 -3.97 17.77 4.29
N ASP A 125 -2.89 17.99 5.03
CA ASP A 125 -1.58 18.25 4.44
C ASP A 125 -0.94 17.00 3.79
N ILE A 126 -1.39 15.79 4.17
CA ILE A 126 -0.91 14.51 3.62
C ILE A 126 -1.83 13.87 2.56
N SER A 127 -3.04 14.39 2.36
CA SER A 127 -4.04 13.84 1.43
C SER A 127 -4.19 14.67 0.17
#